data_AF-A0A1E8CI30-F1
#
_entry.id   AF-A0A1E8CI30-F1
#
_cell.length_a   1.000
_cell.length_b   1.000
_cell.length_c   1.000
_cell.angle_alpha   90.00
_cell.angle_beta   90.00
_cell.angle_gamma   90.00
#
_symmetry.space_group_name_H-M   'P 1'
#
loop_
_entity.id
_entity.type
_entity.pdbx_description
1 polymer ?
#
loop_
_entity_poly.entity_id
_entity_poly.type
_entity_poly.pdbx_seq_one_letter_code
_entity_poly.pdbx_strand_id
1 'polypeptide(L)'
;MLSLSTLMMLAGLLVIPGAMAVTESGALIQGPRYHTELAAVRAAVKVYNPTSVARDIEFMGGIYLQEINGQLLYGYTVGAGVSGQDHVTVSFRLPEHSRLVAFWHTHGAQHWTRDYFSRTDTELANEWGIPFYLMNAENELRVYEPGDRVIGRVQARRMGLGDQGGVARGQLLS
;
A
#
# COMPACT_ATOMS: atom_id res chain seq x y z
N MET A 1 -24.36 -46.94 30.84
CA MET A 1 -23.21 -46.20 31.39
C MET A 1 -22.67 -45.30 30.28
N LEU A 2 -22.83 -43.99 30.49
CA LEU A 2 -22.28 -42.86 29.71
C LEU A 2 -20.74 -42.92 29.70
N SER A 3 -19.95 -42.30 28.82
CA SER A 3 -20.06 -41.57 27.55
C SER A 3 -18.60 -41.21 27.24
N LEU A 4 -18.12 -41.41 26.00
CA LEU A 4 -16.77 -40.97 25.60
C LEU A 4 -16.74 -39.43 25.57
N SER A 5 -15.82 -38.83 26.32
CA SER A 5 -15.59 -37.39 26.37
C SER A 5 -14.88 -36.92 25.09
N THR A 6 -15.64 -36.33 24.18
CA THR A 6 -15.10 -35.64 23.00
C THR A 6 -14.60 -34.25 23.40
N LEU A 7 -13.28 -34.05 23.30
CA LEU A 7 -12.60 -32.76 23.40
C LEU A 7 -12.95 -31.92 22.16
N MET A 8 -13.89 -30.97 22.28
CA MET A 8 -14.09 -29.94 21.25
C MET A 8 -12.98 -28.89 21.37
N MET A 9 -12.00 -28.94 20.48
CA MET A 9 -11.21 -27.75 20.15
C MET A 9 -12.10 -26.78 19.38
N LEU A 10 -12.46 -25.67 20.01
CA LEU A 10 -12.96 -24.48 19.33
C LEU A 10 -11.80 -23.88 18.52
N ALA A 11 -11.71 -24.24 17.24
CA ALA A 11 -10.98 -23.44 16.26
C ALA A 11 -11.80 -22.16 16.04
N GLY A 12 -11.38 -21.08 16.72
CA GLY A 12 -11.88 -19.74 16.45
C GLY A 12 -11.51 -19.35 15.03
N LEU A 13 -12.50 -19.34 14.14
CA LEU A 13 -12.41 -18.78 12.81
C LEU A 13 -12.17 -17.27 12.96
N LEU A 14 -10.92 -16.82 12.86
CA LEU A 14 -10.61 -15.41 12.77
C LEU A 14 -11.09 -14.92 11.40
N VAL A 15 -12.32 -14.44 11.34
CA VAL A 15 -12.83 -13.71 10.18
C VAL A 15 -12.10 -12.36 10.18
N ILE A 16 -11.01 -12.28 9.43
CA ILE A 16 -10.35 -11.00 9.12
C ILE A 16 -11.31 -10.27 8.16
N PRO A 17 -11.99 -9.18 8.59
CA PRO A 17 -12.77 -8.39 7.65
C PRO A 17 -11.79 -7.68 6.73
N GLY A 18 -11.88 -7.92 5.42
CA GLY A 18 -11.24 -7.05 4.42
C GLY A 18 -10.15 -7.66 3.56
N ALA A 19 -10.21 -8.95 3.21
CA ALA A 19 -9.72 -9.34 1.89
C ALA A 19 -10.74 -8.84 0.85
N MET A 20 -10.57 -7.59 0.38
CA MET A 20 -11.31 -7.09 -0.78
C MET A 20 -10.82 -7.86 -2.01
N ALA A 21 -11.44 -9.01 -2.26
CA ALA A 21 -11.30 -9.73 -3.50
C ALA A 21 -11.90 -8.88 -4.62
N VAL A 22 -11.14 -8.68 -5.69
CA VAL A 22 -11.73 -8.39 -7.00
C VAL A 22 -12.60 -9.59 -7.32
N THR A 23 -13.92 -9.46 -7.21
CA THR A 23 -14.84 -10.50 -7.67
C THR A 23 -14.77 -10.57 -9.19
N GLU A 24 -14.79 -11.77 -9.75
CA GLU A 24 -14.75 -12.05 -11.20
C GLU A 24 -15.86 -11.34 -12.03
N SER A 25 -16.81 -10.67 -11.37
CA SER A 25 -17.96 -10.00 -11.96
C SER A 25 -17.79 -8.51 -12.30
N GLY A 26 -16.62 -7.90 -12.09
CA GLY A 26 -16.40 -6.48 -12.44
C GLY A 26 -17.26 -5.47 -11.65
N ALA A 27 -17.99 -5.92 -10.62
CA ALA A 27 -18.68 -5.05 -9.68
C ALA A 27 -17.66 -4.43 -8.72
N LEU A 28 -17.41 -3.12 -8.87
CA LEU A 28 -16.70 -2.33 -7.87
C LEU A 28 -17.52 -2.33 -6.58
N ILE A 29 -17.17 -3.19 -5.63
CA ILE A 29 -17.64 -3.04 -4.24
C ILE A 29 -17.10 -1.68 -3.77
N GLN A 30 -18.00 -0.73 -3.51
CA GLN A 30 -17.62 0.57 -2.97
C GLN A 30 -17.04 0.35 -1.56
N GLY A 31 -15.72 0.38 -1.44
CA GLY A 31 -15.03 0.27 -0.15
C GLY A 31 -15.36 1.44 0.78
N PRO A 32 -14.84 1.41 2.02
CA PRO A 32 -15.03 2.49 2.98
C PRO A 32 -14.56 3.83 2.40
N ARG A 33 -15.25 4.91 2.77
CA ARG A 33 -14.98 6.28 2.32
C ARG A 33 -14.38 7.11 3.45
N TYR A 34 -13.51 8.05 3.08
CA TYR A 34 -12.77 8.88 4.02
C TYR A 34 -12.88 10.35 3.66
N HIS A 35 -12.75 11.23 4.65
CA HIS A 35 -12.81 12.69 4.43
C HIS A 35 -11.46 13.31 4.07
N THR A 36 -10.36 12.56 4.20
CA THR A 36 -9.02 13.02 3.84
C THR A 36 -8.24 11.94 3.11
N GLU A 37 -7.30 12.37 2.26
CA GLU A 37 -6.35 11.50 1.58
C GLU A 37 -5.56 10.63 2.57
N LEU A 38 -4.98 11.26 3.60
CA LEU A 38 -4.19 10.57 4.61
C LEU A 38 -5.02 9.54 5.41
N ALA A 39 -6.31 9.80 5.66
CA ALA A 39 -7.17 8.80 6.31
C ALA A 39 -7.39 7.57 5.41
N ALA A 40 -7.57 7.77 4.10
CA ALA A 40 -7.67 6.67 3.14
C ALA A 40 -6.37 5.87 3.07
N VAL A 41 -5.21 6.55 3.01
CA VAL A 41 -3.88 5.92 3.03
C VAL A 41 -3.70 5.09 4.30
N ARG A 42 -3.91 5.70 5.48
CA ARG A 42 -3.75 5.02 6.78
C ARG A 42 -4.65 3.80 6.89
N ALA A 43 -5.87 3.87 6.36
CA ALA A 43 -6.75 2.73 6.36
C ALA A 43 -6.27 1.61 5.41
N ALA A 44 -5.81 1.95 4.20
CA ALA A 44 -5.27 0.98 3.26
C ALA A 44 -4.08 0.23 3.87
N VAL A 45 -3.06 0.96 4.33
CA VAL A 45 -1.84 0.34 4.88
C VAL A 45 -2.13 -0.43 6.18
N LYS A 46 -3.09 0.00 7.00
CA LYS A 46 -3.51 -0.75 8.19
C LYS A 46 -4.08 -2.12 7.84
N VAL A 47 -4.78 -2.24 6.72
CA VAL A 47 -5.36 -3.51 6.25
C VAL A 47 -4.27 -4.42 5.67
N TYR A 48 -3.36 -3.88 4.84
CA TYR A 48 -2.46 -4.70 4.03
C TYR A 48 -1.06 -4.90 4.63
N ASN A 49 -0.54 -3.95 5.42
CA ASN A 49 0.82 -4.04 5.98
C ASN A 49 1.05 -5.30 6.83
N PRO A 50 0.12 -5.74 7.71
CA PRO A 50 0.34 -6.97 8.49
C PRO A 50 0.59 -8.19 7.62
N THR A 51 -0.15 -8.30 6.50
CA THR A 51 0.02 -9.40 5.54
C THR A 51 1.29 -9.22 4.70
N SER A 52 1.59 -7.97 4.30
CA SER A 52 2.80 -7.59 3.56
C SER A 52 4.04 -8.07 4.29
N VAL A 53 4.15 -7.74 5.58
CA VAL A 53 5.25 -8.13 6.45
C VAL A 53 5.30 -9.64 6.68
N ALA A 54 4.17 -10.26 7.02
CA ALA A 54 4.12 -11.69 7.36
C ALA A 54 4.46 -12.61 6.18
N ARG A 55 4.18 -12.19 4.96
CA ARG A 55 4.35 -13.00 3.74
C ARG A 55 5.48 -12.52 2.85
N ASP A 56 6.17 -11.46 3.25
CA ASP A 56 7.18 -10.79 2.45
C ASP A 56 6.70 -10.44 1.02
N ILE A 57 5.56 -9.75 0.95
CA ILE A 57 4.92 -9.33 -0.31
C ILE A 57 4.59 -7.86 -0.30
N GLU A 58 4.70 -7.18 -1.43
CA GLU A 58 4.26 -5.79 -1.55
C GLU A 58 2.79 -5.72 -1.98
N PHE A 59 2.06 -4.77 -1.40
CA PHE A 59 0.75 -4.32 -1.90
C PHE A 59 0.88 -2.88 -2.37
N MET A 60 0.17 -2.52 -3.44
CA MET A 60 0.18 -1.19 -4.02
C MET A 60 -1.22 -0.80 -4.51
N GLY A 61 -1.54 0.49 -4.52
CA GLY A 61 -2.73 0.99 -5.17
C GLY A 61 -2.72 2.51 -5.36
N GLY A 62 -3.88 3.03 -5.76
CA GLY A 62 -4.13 4.46 -5.89
C GLY A 62 -5.13 4.94 -4.84
N ILE A 63 -4.92 6.14 -4.32
CA ILE A 63 -5.95 6.89 -3.60
C ILE A 63 -6.70 7.73 -4.61
N TYR A 64 -8.02 7.72 -4.54
CA TYR A 64 -8.86 8.50 -5.45
C TYR A 64 -9.86 9.36 -4.69
N LEU A 65 -10.20 10.49 -5.30
CA LEU A 65 -11.19 11.45 -4.84
C LEU A 65 -12.44 11.35 -5.73
N GLN A 66 -13.61 11.28 -5.13
CA GLN A 66 -14.89 11.19 -5.82
C GLN A 66 -15.91 12.08 -5.14
N GLU A 67 -16.77 12.75 -5.92
CA GLU A 67 -17.93 13.45 -5.40
C GLU A 67 -19.13 12.50 -5.29
N ILE A 68 -19.71 12.39 -4.11
CA ILE A 68 -20.89 11.55 -3.83
C ILE A 68 -21.88 12.40 -3.05
N ASN A 69 -23.07 12.62 -3.62
CA ASN A 69 -24.13 13.43 -3.01
C ASN A 69 -23.64 14.84 -2.57
N GLY A 70 -22.81 15.49 -3.39
CA GLY A 70 -22.24 16.81 -3.11
C GLY A 70 -21.09 16.82 -2.10
N GLN A 71 -20.58 15.65 -1.69
CA GLN A 71 -19.44 15.53 -0.78
C GLN A 71 -18.22 14.93 -1.49
N LEU A 72 -17.07 15.58 -1.34
CA LEU A 72 -15.79 15.04 -1.77
C LEU A 72 -15.31 13.99 -0.77
N LEU A 73 -15.17 12.75 -1.24
CA LEU A 73 -14.76 11.60 -0.44
C LEU A 73 -13.60 10.87 -1.09
N TYR A 74 -12.71 10.37 -0.25
CA TYR A 74 -11.53 9.61 -0.65
C TYR A 74 -11.81 8.11 -0.52
N GLY A 75 -11.20 7.32 -1.40
CA GLY A 75 -11.14 5.86 -1.31
C GLY A 75 -9.78 5.36 -1.82
N TYR A 76 -9.55 4.05 -1.71
CA TYR A 76 -8.33 3.42 -2.20
C TYR A 76 -8.63 2.21 -3.07
N THR A 77 -7.75 1.93 -4.03
CA THR A 77 -7.65 0.65 -4.73
C THR A 77 -6.52 -0.17 -4.13
N VAL A 78 -6.46 -1.46 -4.46
CA VAL A 78 -5.35 -2.34 -4.10
C VAL A 78 -5.09 -3.34 -5.23
N GLY A 79 -3.82 -3.64 -5.46
CA GLY A 79 -3.35 -4.85 -6.09
C GLY A 79 -2.19 -5.43 -5.29
N ALA A 80 -1.99 -6.73 -5.42
CA ALA A 80 -0.91 -7.45 -4.75
C ALA A 80 0.23 -7.71 -5.74
N GLY A 81 1.46 -7.56 -5.27
CA GLY A 81 2.63 -8.11 -5.92
C GLY A 81 2.68 -9.63 -5.85
N VAL A 82 3.59 -10.20 -6.62
CA VAL A 82 3.90 -11.64 -6.57
C VAL A 82 5.02 -11.86 -5.55
N SER A 83 4.84 -12.80 -4.63
CA SER A 83 5.84 -13.14 -3.61
C SER A 83 7.17 -13.57 -4.26
N GLY A 84 8.29 -13.06 -3.76
CA GLY A 84 9.64 -13.38 -4.26
C GLY A 84 10.02 -12.73 -5.59
N GLN A 85 9.28 -11.72 -6.07
CA GLN A 85 9.69 -10.90 -7.21
C GLN A 85 10.03 -9.47 -6.78
N ASP A 86 11.13 -8.94 -7.32
CA ASP A 86 11.58 -7.56 -7.11
C ASP A 86 10.81 -6.53 -7.98
N HIS A 87 9.87 -7.01 -8.80
CA HIS A 87 9.08 -6.19 -9.71
C HIS A 87 7.59 -6.52 -9.58
N VAL A 88 6.79 -5.50 -9.34
CA VAL A 88 5.34 -5.60 -9.26
C VAL A 88 4.71 -4.80 -10.40
N THR A 89 3.96 -5.48 -11.27
CA THR A 89 3.05 -4.81 -12.21
C THR A 89 1.66 -4.81 -11.60
N VAL A 90 1.21 -3.67 -11.06
CA VAL A 90 -0.18 -3.51 -10.62
C VAL A 90 -0.97 -2.81 -11.71
N SER A 91 -2.15 -3.35 -12.01
CA SER A 91 -3.20 -2.62 -12.72
C SER A 91 -4.41 -2.48 -11.79
N PHE A 92 -4.93 -1.27 -11.66
CA PHE A 92 -6.17 -1.00 -10.93
C PHE A 92 -7.07 -0.08 -11.74
N ARG A 93 -8.38 -0.29 -11.61
CA ARG A 93 -9.39 0.58 -12.21
C ARG A 93 -9.91 1.54 -11.15
N LEU A 94 -9.97 2.81 -11.51
CA LEU A 94 -10.61 3.82 -10.68
C LEU A 94 -12.12 3.78 -10.89
N PRO A 95 -12.93 4.09 -9.86
CA PRO A 95 -14.36 4.30 -10.07
C PRO A 95 -14.63 5.41 -11.09
N GLU A 96 -15.75 5.30 -11.80
CA GLU A 96 -16.19 6.35 -12.72
C GLU A 96 -16.31 7.70 -12.01
N HIS A 97 -15.96 8.78 -12.72
CA HIS A 97 -15.97 10.15 -12.21
C HIS A 97 -15.11 10.38 -10.94
N SER A 98 -14.10 9.53 -10.72
CA SER A 98 -13.09 9.76 -9.69
C SER A 98 -11.79 10.27 -10.30
N ARG A 99 -10.99 10.93 -9.46
CA ARG A 99 -9.66 11.43 -9.81
C ARG A 99 -8.62 10.74 -8.94
N LEU A 100 -7.54 10.25 -9.54
CA LEU A 100 -6.37 9.78 -8.79
C LEU A 100 -5.71 10.96 -8.08
N VAL A 101 -5.41 10.80 -6.79
CA VAL A 101 -4.81 11.87 -5.97
C VAL A 101 -3.52 11.46 -5.27
N ALA A 102 -3.25 10.16 -5.12
CA ALA A 102 -1.98 9.66 -4.63
C ALA A 102 -1.74 8.20 -5.05
N PHE A 103 -0.50 7.75 -4.98
CA PHE A 103 -0.14 6.34 -4.96
C PHE A 103 0.17 5.89 -3.52
N TRP A 104 0.01 4.61 -3.24
CA TRP A 104 0.47 4.03 -1.98
C TRP A 104 1.01 2.62 -2.20
N HIS A 105 1.97 2.20 -1.39
CA HIS A 105 2.36 0.80 -1.27
C HIS A 105 2.82 0.41 0.14
N THR A 106 3.11 -0.87 0.31
CA THR A 106 3.71 -1.47 1.51
C THR A 106 4.99 -2.17 1.11
N HIS A 107 5.99 -2.16 1.98
CA HIS A 107 7.11 -3.07 1.88
C HIS A 107 6.89 -4.30 2.75
N GLY A 108 7.44 -5.44 2.30
CA GLY A 108 7.32 -6.74 2.97
C GLY A 108 8.07 -6.83 4.30
N ALA A 109 8.66 -7.98 4.60
CA ALA A 109 9.45 -8.21 5.82
C ALA A 109 10.54 -7.13 6.09
N GLN A 110 11.04 -7.07 7.32
CA GLN A 110 12.04 -6.07 7.68
C GLN A 110 13.33 -6.19 6.84
N HIS A 111 13.74 -5.08 6.23
CA HIS A 111 15.05 -4.93 5.61
C HIS A 111 15.40 -3.44 5.53
N TRP A 112 16.64 -3.05 5.82
CA TRP A 112 17.02 -1.63 5.95
C TRP A 112 16.84 -0.81 4.65
N THR A 113 16.85 -1.44 3.47
CA THR A 113 16.56 -0.75 2.20
C THR A 113 15.08 -0.41 2.04
N ARG A 114 14.20 -1.04 2.82
CA ARG A 114 12.74 -0.89 2.76
C ARG A 114 12.25 0.34 3.54
N ASP A 115 13.15 1.23 3.92
CA ASP A 115 12.82 2.58 4.40
C ASP A 115 12.81 3.62 3.27
N TYR A 116 13.03 3.20 2.03
CA TYR A 116 13.24 4.09 0.89
C TYR A 116 12.28 3.77 -0.26
N PHE A 117 11.70 4.82 -0.82
CA PHE A 117 11.05 4.81 -2.12
C PHE A 117 12.07 4.47 -3.20
N SER A 118 11.72 3.54 -4.07
CA SER A 118 12.53 3.21 -5.24
C SER A 118 12.57 4.38 -6.23
N ARG A 119 13.50 4.30 -7.20
CA ARG A 119 13.53 5.26 -8.31
C ARG A 119 12.20 5.30 -9.05
N THR A 120 11.60 4.14 -9.32
CA THR A 120 10.30 4.03 -10.00
C THR A 120 9.22 4.78 -9.26
N ASP A 121 9.18 4.69 -7.92
CA ASP A 121 8.17 5.39 -7.12
C ASP A 121 8.31 6.90 -7.23
N THR A 122 9.55 7.40 -7.13
CA THR A 122 9.80 8.84 -7.27
C THR A 122 9.52 9.34 -8.68
N GLU A 123 9.84 8.56 -9.71
CA GLU A 123 9.55 8.90 -11.11
C GLU A 123 8.04 8.95 -11.36
N LEU A 124 7.27 7.96 -10.86
CA LEU A 124 5.81 7.95 -10.96
C LEU A 124 5.17 9.15 -10.25
N ALA A 125 5.61 9.47 -9.03
CA ALA A 125 5.11 10.63 -8.30
C ALA A 125 5.37 11.94 -9.06
N ASN A 126 6.59 12.10 -9.60
CA ASN A 126 6.98 13.27 -10.37
C ASN A 126 6.22 13.38 -11.71
N GLU A 127 6.04 12.27 -12.42
CA GLU A 127 5.35 12.22 -13.72
C GLU A 127 3.86 12.56 -13.57
N TRP A 128 3.21 12.00 -12.56
CA TRP A 128 1.78 12.20 -12.32
C TRP A 128 1.46 13.46 -11.52
N GLY A 129 2.48 14.08 -10.90
CA GLY A 129 2.30 15.26 -10.06
C GLY A 129 1.46 14.99 -8.81
N ILE A 130 1.54 13.79 -8.25
CA ILE A 130 0.81 13.36 -7.04
C ILE A 130 1.73 12.65 -6.04
N PRO A 131 1.45 12.72 -4.73
CA PRO A 131 2.27 12.07 -3.71
C PRO A 131 2.27 10.54 -3.81
N PHE A 132 3.32 9.94 -3.25
CA PHE A 132 3.47 8.50 -3.09
C PHE A 132 3.71 8.16 -1.63
N TYR A 133 2.85 7.32 -1.06
CA TYR A 133 2.96 6.84 0.32
C TYR A 133 3.57 5.44 0.43
N LEU A 134 4.42 5.24 1.44
CA LEU A 134 5.06 3.97 1.75
C LEU A 134 4.85 3.62 3.23
N MET A 135 4.40 2.41 3.51
CA MET A 135 4.45 1.82 4.84
C MET A 135 5.51 0.72 4.91
N ASN A 136 6.44 0.80 5.87
CA ASN A 136 7.45 -0.24 6.09
C ASN A 136 7.04 -1.27 7.16
N ALA A 137 7.91 -2.23 7.43
CA ALA A 137 7.67 -3.32 8.38
C ALA A 137 7.57 -2.84 9.84
N GLU A 138 8.17 -1.70 10.14
CA GLU A 138 8.19 -1.03 11.43
C GLU A 138 6.92 -0.19 11.68
N ASN A 139 5.97 -0.18 10.73
CA ASN A 139 4.77 0.65 10.72
C ASN A 139 5.05 2.17 10.65
N GLU A 140 6.16 2.55 10.03
CA GLU A 140 6.46 3.92 9.69
C GLU A 140 5.82 4.28 8.34
N LEU A 141 4.84 5.19 8.38
CA LEU A 141 4.24 5.76 7.18
C LEU A 141 5.09 6.93 6.69
N ARG A 142 5.54 6.87 5.44
CA ARG A 142 6.33 7.91 4.79
C ARG A 142 5.61 8.42 3.54
N VAL A 143 5.91 9.65 3.14
CA VAL A 143 5.46 10.25 1.88
C VAL A 143 6.64 10.77 1.10
N TYR A 144 6.61 10.59 -0.21
CA TYR A 144 7.42 11.32 -1.17
C TYR A 144 6.51 12.27 -1.94
N GLU A 145 6.80 13.56 -1.91
CA GLU A 145 6.10 14.59 -2.67
C GLU A 145 6.78 14.82 -4.04
N PRO A 146 6.02 15.15 -5.10
CA PRO A 146 6.61 15.49 -6.39
C PRO A 146 7.66 16.61 -6.27
N GLY A 147 8.85 16.38 -6.79
CA GLY A 147 9.99 17.30 -6.73
C GLY A 147 10.84 17.20 -5.46
N ASP A 148 10.52 16.31 -4.53
CA ASP A 148 11.36 16.05 -3.36
C ASP A 148 12.77 15.61 -3.74
N ARG A 149 13.72 15.86 -2.83
CA ARG A 149 15.12 15.52 -3.06
C ARG A 149 15.31 14.00 -3.10
N VAL A 150 15.91 13.54 -4.19
CA VAL A 150 16.35 12.16 -4.35
C VAL A 150 17.84 11.99 -4.06
N ILE A 151 18.21 10.78 -3.64
CA ILE A 151 19.59 10.35 -3.42
C ILE A 151 20.25 10.14 -4.79
N GLY A 152 21.40 10.80 -4.99
CA GLY A 152 22.19 10.65 -6.20
C GLY A 152 22.88 9.29 -6.28
N ARG A 153 23.18 8.83 -7.51
CA ARG A 153 23.80 7.52 -7.81
C ARG A 153 25.00 7.18 -6.92
N VAL A 154 25.94 8.12 -6.73
CA VAL A 154 27.15 7.87 -5.94
C VAL A 154 26.81 7.60 -4.47
N GLN A 155 25.85 8.34 -3.92
CA GLN A 155 25.40 8.18 -2.55
C GLN A 155 24.59 6.89 -2.38
N ALA A 156 23.68 6.58 -3.31
CA ALA A 156 22.92 5.33 -3.32
C ALA A 156 23.85 4.11 -3.29
N ARG A 157 24.90 4.11 -4.13
CA ARG A 157 25.92 3.05 -4.14
C ARG A 157 26.67 2.92 -2.82
N ARG A 158 27.06 4.04 -2.20
CA ARG A 158 27.74 4.05 -0.90
C ARG A 158 26.85 3.51 0.22
N MET A 159 25.55 3.72 0.11
CA MET A 159 24.56 3.23 1.07
C MET A 159 24.17 1.78 0.82
N GLY A 160 24.50 1.19 -0.35
CA GLY A 160 24.08 -0.17 -0.72
C GLY A 160 22.68 -0.24 -1.35
N LEU A 161 22.10 0.90 -1.74
CA LEU A 161 20.75 0.99 -2.35
C LEU A 161 20.74 0.64 -3.86
N GLY A 162 21.86 0.12 -4.38
CA GLY A 162 22.07 -0.12 -5.81
C GLY A 162 22.89 0.97 -6.50
N ASP A 163 23.04 0.84 -7.82
CA ASP A 163 23.79 1.75 -8.68
C ASP A 163 22.90 2.79 -9.39
N GLN A 164 21.61 2.78 -9.08
CA GLN A 164 20.64 3.74 -9.58
C GLN A 164 20.51 4.91 -8.59
N GLY A 165 20.53 6.13 -9.12
CA GLY A 165 20.08 7.30 -8.36
C GLY A 165 18.55 7.34 -8.35
N GLY A 166 17.96 8.38 -7.73
CA GLY A 166 16.51 8.56 -7.74
C GLY A 166 15.78 7.91 -6.57
N VAL A 167 16.49 7.25 -5.66
CA VAL A 167 15.89 6.69 -4.43
C VAL A 167 15.61 7.82 -3.44
N ALA A 168 14.52 7.77 -2.69
CA ALA A 168 14.22 8.79 -1.66
C ALA A 168 13.80 8.13 -0.34
N ARG A 169 14.15 8.73 0.79
CA ARG A 169 13.65 8.26 2.10
C ARG A 169 12.22 8.76 2.39
N GLY A 170 11.83 9.86 1.75
CA GLY A 170 10.59 10.57 2.03
C GLY A 170 10.52 11.18 3.43
N GLN A 171 9.45 11.91 3.68
CA GLN A 171 9.10 12.48 4.97
C GLN A 171 8.32 11.46 5.81
N LEU A 172 8.71 11.28 7.08
CA LEU A 172 7.96 10.48 8.03
C LEU A 172 6.68 11.21 8.47
N LEU A 173 5.54 10.51 8.43
CA LEU A 173 4.25 11.02 8.87
C LEU A 173 3.92 10.44 10.26
N SER A 174 3.97 11.32 11.28
CA SER A 174 3.43 11.04 12.62
C SER A 174 1.91 10.97 12.59
#